data_AF-A0A842SAX0-F1
#
_entry.id   AF-A0A842SAX0-F1
#
_cell.length_a   1.000
_cell.length_b   1.000
_cell.length_c   1.000
_cell.angle_alpha   90.00
_cell.angle_beta   90.00
_cell.angle_gamma   90.00
#
_symmetry.space_group_name_H-M   'P 1'
#
loop_
_entity.id
_entity.type
_entity.pdbx_description
1 polymer ?
#
loop_
_entity_poly.entity_id
_entity_poly.type
_entity_poly.pdbx_seq_one_letter_code
_entity_poly.pdbx_strand_id
1 'polypeptide(L)'
;MTQQLKQLKKLSNATDNLIEQQFYRTGSDEIIGRTPEVSVKISFSGQIIKKFKDLFNENLEIFLKGNYLEFIYPFLKIKGINKKSLQEIYDDLRAKIQSLQNSDIELNIVVLYTIVLSSLISFIRDIHFEYEIEDIIERIQKKYKLDDNAKDVIHDQLNFLFMRNNKNISILYNLSYLDALAESFNYKKVAHVCKIQKSKYINKIVKIIARSLNL
;
A
#
# COMPACT_ATOMS: atom_id res chain seq x y z
N MET A 1 -7.17 -33.16 -10.12
CA MET A 1 -6.73 -31.92 -9.43
C MET A 1 -7.37 -31.92 -8.04
N THR A 2 -6.57 -32.00 -6.97
CA THR A 2 -7.08 -32.09 -5.59
C THR A 2 -7.82 -30.80 -5.18
N GLN A 3 -8.74 -30.89 -4.20
CA GLN A 3 -9.51 -29.73 -3.72
C GLN A 3 -8.60 -28.62 -3.17
N GLN A 4 -7.52 -29.00 -2.50
CA GLN A 4 -6.47 -28.08 -2.03
C GLN A 4 -5.78 -27.32 -3.18
N LEU A 5 -5.42 -27.99 -4.28
CA LEU A 5 -4.83 -27.33 -5.46
C LEU A 5 -5.80 -26.32 -6.09
N LYS A 6 -7.11 -26.61 -6.08
CA LYS A 6 -8.13 -25.65 -6.55
C LYS A 6 -8.21 -24.42 -5.64
N GLN A 7 -8.13 -24.60 -4.32
CA GLN A 7 -8.14 -23.48 -3.36
C GLN A 7 -6.89 -22.60 -3.50
N LEU A 8 -5.70 -23.19 -3.57
CA LEU A 8 -4.45 -22.46 -3.79
C LEU A 8 -4.51 -21.59 -5.05
N LYS A 9 -5.03 -22.15 -6.16
CA LYS A 9 -5.23 -21.40 -7.39
C LYS A 9 -6.22 -20.23 -7.24
N LYS A 10 -7.33 -20.44 -6.52
CA LYS A 10 -8.30 -19.37 -6.23
C LYS A 10 -7.66 -18.23 -5.42
N LEU A 11 -6.88 -18.55 -4.39
CA LEU A 11 -6.22 -17.54 -3.56
C LEU A 11 -5.14 -16.78 -4.33
N SER A 12 -4.32 -17.47 -5.12
CA SER A 12 -3.31 -16.84 -5.97
C SER A 12 -3.94 -15.87 -7.00
N ASN A 13 -5.06 -16.27 -7.62
CA ASN A 13 -5.82 -15.38 -8.49
C ASN A 13 -6.37 -14.16 -7.74
N ALA A 14 -6.79 -14.32 -6.47
CA ALA A 14 -7.24 -13.20 -5.65
C ALA A 14 -6.08 -12.22 -5.35
N THR A 15 -4.87 -12.73 -5.11
CA THR A 15 -3.65 -11.92 -4.98
C THR A 15 -3.41 -11.07 -6.22
N ASP A 16 -3.45 -11.70 -7.39
CA ASP A 16 -3.22 -11.04 -8.67
C ASP A 16 -4.26 -9.94 -8.92
N ASN A 17 -5.54 -10.29 -8.84
CA ASN A 17 -6.63 -9.37 -9.08
C ASN A 17 -6.57 -8.14 -8.16
N LEU A 18 -6.35 -8.35 -6.85
CA LEU A 18 -6.39 -7.24 -5.90
C LEU A 18 -5.22 -6.26 -6.10
N ILE A 19 -4.01 -6.78 -6.31
CA ILE A 19 -2.83 -5.93 -6.53
C ILE A 19 -2.96 -5.15 -7.85
N GLU A 20 -3.49 -5.79 -8.90
CA GLU A 20 -3.65 -5.17 -10.21
C GLU A 20 -4.74 -4.08 -10.20
N GLN A 21 -5.85 -4.33 -9.50
CA GLN A 21 -6.93 -3.36 -9.37
C GLN A 21 -6.53 -2.10 -8.60
N GLN A 22 -5.61 -2.22 -7.63
CA GLN A 22 -5.33 -1.14 -6.69
C GLN A 22 -4.06 -0.34 -6.99
N PHE A 23 -3.13 -0.89 -7.78
CA PHE A 23 -1.76 -0.37 -7.78
C PHE A 23 -0.97 -0.55 -9.08
N TYR A 24 -1.16 -1.63 -9.84
CA TYR A 24 -0.27 -1.96 -10.97
C TYR A 24 -1.04 -2.42 -12.22
N ARG A 25 -0.66 -1.92 -13.40
CA ARG A 25 -1.16 -2.45 -14.68
C ARG A 25 -0.27 -3.58 -15.18
N THR A 26 -0.83 -4.78 -15.27
CA THR A 26 -0.13 -6.01 -15.64
C THR A 26 0.65 -5.88 -16.95
N GLY A 27 1.92 -6.30 -16.92
CA GLY A 27 2.81 -6.32 -18.07
C GLY A 27 3.28 -4.96 -18.59
N SER A 28 2.90 -3.85 -17.96
CA SER A 28 3.16 -2.49 -18.49
C SER A 28 4.23 -1.70 -17.75
N ASP A 29 4.71 -2.18 -16.60
CA ASP A 29 5.57 -1.42 -15.69
C ASP A 29 4.93 -0.07 -15.26
N GLU A 30 3.59 0.01 -15.19
CA GLU A 30 2.85 1.21 -14.81
C GLU A 30 2.23 1.09 -13.42
N ILE A 31 2.53 2.07 -12.57
CA ILE A 31 1.85 2.28 -11.29
C ILE A 31 0.66 3.21 -11.53
N ILE A 32 -0.53 2.79 -11.10
CA ILE A 32 -1.75 3.61 -11.15
C ILE A 32 -1.97 4.32 -9.82
N GLY A 33 -2.70 5.43 -9.81
CA GLY A 33 -3.23 5.99 -8.57
C GLY A 33 -4.37 5.15 -8.00
N ARG A 34 -4.92 5.55 -6.85
CA ARG A 34 -6.20 5.06 -6.30
C ARG A 34 -7.37 5.23 -7.30
N THR A 35 -7.22 6.15 -8.26
CA THR A 35 -8.08 6.26 -9.44
C THR A 35 -7.25 6.01 -10.72
N PRO A 36 -7.74 5.24 -11.71
CA PRO A 36 -6.98 4.89 -12.90
C PRO A 36 -6.63 6.05 -13.85
N GLU A 37 -7.14 7.26 -13.58
CA GLU A 37 -6.94 8.48 -14.38
C GLU A 37 -5.49 8.97 -14.37
N VAL A 38 -4.71 8.56 -13.37
CA VAL A 38 -3.31 8.91 -13.22
C VAL A 38 -2.47 7.65 -13.16
N SER A 39 -1.42 7.60 -13.96
CA SER A 39 -0.43 6.54 -13.93
C SER A 39 0.98 7.09 -14.16
N VAL A 40 1.97 6.32 -13.72
CA VAL A 40 3.39 6.60 -13.92
C VAL A 40 4.08 5.31 -14.33
N LYS A 41 4.77 5.35 -15.46
CA LYS A 41 5.64 4.25 -15.88
C LYS A 41 6.93 4.25 -15.07
N ILE A 42 7.20 3.14 -14.41
CA ILE A 42 8.42 2.89 -13.63
C ILE A 42 8.98 1.54 -14.09
N SER A 43 10.00 1.58 -14.95
CA SER A 43 10.64 0.36 -15.47
C SER A 43 11.08 -0.57 -14.34
N PHE A 44 10.91 -1.88 -14.54
CA PHE A 44 11.17 -2.94 -13.56
C PHE A 44 10.22 -2.99 -12.36
N SER A 45 9.19 -2.15 -12.30
CA SER A 45 8.16 -2.24 -11.26
C SER A 45 7.46 -3.60 -11.28
N GLY A 46 7.20 -4.20 -12.44
CA GLY A 46 6.59 -5.53 -12.55
C GLY A 46 7.38 -6.64 -11.85
N GLN A 47 8.72 -6.56 -11.82
CA GLN A 47 9.56 -7.53 -11.11
C GLN A 47 9.45 -7.38 -9.58
N ILE A 48 9.37 -6.15 -9.10
CA ILE A 48 9.15 -5.84 -7.67
C ILE A 48 7.77 -6.35 -7.25
N ILE A 49 6.75 -6.12 -8.08
CA ILE A 49 5.38 -6.58 -7.80
C ILE A 49 5.26 -8.09 -7.85
N LYS A 50 5.97 -8.75 -8.75
CA LYS A 50 6.09 -10.21 -8.71
C LYS A 50 6.67 -10.69 -7.37
N LYS A 51 7.82 -10.16 -6.94
CA LYS A 51 8.43 -10.52 -5.64
C LYS A 51 7.52 -10.23 -4.44
N PHE A 52 6.69 -9.20 -4.53
CA PHE A 52 5.70 -8.89 -3.51
C PHE A 52 4.52 -9.89 -3.55
N LYS A 53 4.01 -10.25 -4.72
CA LYS A 53 3.00 -11.31 -4.90
C LYS A 53 3.51 -12.66 -4.38
N ASP A 54 4.77 -12.98 -4.63
CA ASP A 54 5.43 -14.21 -4.19
C ASP A 54 5.39 -14.36 -2.66
N LEU A 55 5.46 -13.27 -1.89
CA LEU A 55 5.29 -13.32 -0.43
C LEU A 55 3.96 -13.93 0.00
N PHE A 56 2.89 -13.65 -0.73
CA PHE A 56 1.60 -14.27 -0.43
C PHE A 56 1.55 -15.68 -0.99
N ASN A 57 1.90 -15.84 -2.26
CA ASN A 57 1.75 -17.09 -3.01
C ASN A 57 2.55 -18.25 -2.40
N GLU A 58 3.78 -17.99 -1.95
CA GLU A 58 4.65 -18.99 -1.31
C GLU A 58 4.13 -19.45 0.06
N ASN A 59 3.25 -18.66 0.69
CA ASN A 59 2.75 -18.90 2.05
C ASN A 59 1.26 -19.29 2.10
N LEU A 60 0.60 -19.50 0.95
CA LEU A 60 -0.83 -19.81 0.89
C LEU A 60 -1.21 -21.10 1.64
N GLU A 61 -0.33 -22.09 1.70
CA GLU A 61 -0.58 -23.30 2.49
C GLU A 61 -0.65 -23.03 3.99
N ILE A 62 0.18 -22.11 4.50
CA ILE A 62 0.17 -21.67 5.90
C ILE A 62 -1.18 -20.99 6.20
N PHE A 63 -1.64 -20.15 5.27
CA PHE A 63 -2.96 -19.52 5.35
C PHE A 63 -4.11 -20.54 5.40
N LEU A 64 -4.11 -21.53 4.50
CA LEU A 64 -5.14 -22.56 4.44
C LEU A 64 -5.19 -23.44 5.70
N LYS A 65 -4.06 -23.61 6.39
CA LYS A 65 -3.99 -24.32 7.68
C LYS A 65 -4.52 -23.49 8.86
N GLY A 66 -4.88 -22.21 8.65
CA GLY A 66 -5.35 -21.31 9.69
C GLY A 66 -4.24 -20.62 10.49
N ASN A 67 -2.98 -20.77 10.09
CA ASN A 67 -1.83 -20.17 10.77
C ASN A 67 -1.61 -18.72 10.30
N TYR A 68 -2.59 -17.84 10.51
CA TYR A 68 -2.58 -16.49 9.90
C TYR A 68 -1.43 -15.60 10.39
N LEU A 69 -1.02 -15.70 11.66
CA LEU A 69 0.12 -14.94 12.17
C LEU A 69 1.44 -15.38 11.50
N GLU A 70 1.61 -16.68 11.28
CA GLU A 70 2.75 -17.22 10.55
C GLU A 70 2.73 -16.81 9.08
N PHE A 71 1.53 -16.78 8.48
CA PHE A 71 1.33 -16.30 7.11
C PHE A 71 1.74 -14.84 6.89
N ILE A 72 1.58 -13.96 7.89
CA ILE A 72 1.95 -12.54 7.77
C ILE A 72 3.42 -12.25 8.12
N TYR A 73 4.13 -13.15 8.81
CA TYR A 73 5.54 -12.91 9.17
C TYR A 73 6.52 -12.67 8.01
N PRO A 74 6.37 -13.28 6.82
CA PRO A 74 7.21 -12.99 5.67
C PRO A 74 7.27 -11.50 5.29
N PHE A 75 6.27 -10.70 5.70
CA PHE A 75 6.21 -9.26 5.45
C PHE A 75 7.12 -8.42 6.36
N LEU A 76 7.77 -9.02 7.37
CA LEU A 76 8.82 -8.35 8.18
C LEU A 76 10.00 -7.85 7.34
N LYS A 77 10.20 -8.42 6.15
CA LYS A 77 11.27 -7.95 5.24
C LYS A 77 10.94 -6.63 4.54
N ILE A 78 9.67 -6.20 4.59
CA ILE A 78 9.26 -4.92 4.03
C ILE A 78 9.70 -3.80 4.97
N LYS A 79 10.37 -2.78 4.43
CA LYS A 79 10.84 -1.62 5.17
C LYS A 79 9.71 -1.02 6.00
N GLY A 80 9.99 -0.58 7.22
CA GLY A 80 8.99 0.02 8.11
C GLY A 80 8.09 -0.99 8.84
N ILE A 81 8.02 -2.25 8.40
CA ILE A 81 7.28 -3.29 9.07
C ILE A 81 8.14 -3.94 10.15
N ASN A 82 7.58 -4.07 11.35
CA ASN A 82 8.21 -4.74 12.48
C ASN A 82 7.24 -5.73 13.14
N LYS A 83 7.72 -6.50 14.12
CA LYS A 83 6.92 -7.52 14.79
C LYS A 83 5.69 -6.95 15.50
N LYS A 84 5.81 -5.78 16.13
CA LYS A 84 4.70 -5.11 16.81
C LYS A 84 3.62 -4.71 15.81
N SER A 85 4.02 -4.10 14.69
CA SER A 85 3.12 -3.73 13.60
C SER A 85 2.37 -4.92 13.00
N LEU A 86 3.02 -6.07 12.80
CA LEU A 86 2.33 -7.27 12.32
C LEU A 86 1.37 -7.84 13.36
N GLN A 87 1.73 -7.77 14.65
CA GLN A 87 0.84 -8.19 15.72
C GLN A 87 -0.42 -7.32 15.76
N GLU A 88 -0.30 -6.00 15.60
CA GLU A 88 -1.44 -5.07 15.50
C GLU A 88 -2.37 -5.45 14.34
N ILE A 89 -1.81 -5.69 13.13
CA ILE A 89 -2.60 -6.15 11.97
C ILE A 89 -3.32 -7.46 12.28
N TYR A 90 -2.63 -8.43 12.91
CA TYR A 90 -3.23 -9.71 13.24
C TYR A 90 -4.36 -9.57 14.28
N ASP A 91 -4.17 -8.76 15.31
CA ASP A 91 -5.17 -8.54 16.34
C ASP A 91 -6.42 -7.84 15.78
N ASP A 92 -6.25 -6.86 14.89
CA ASP A 92 -7.34 -6.21 14.15
C ASP A 92 -8.11 -7.19 13.24
N LEU A 93 -7.39 -8.15 12.65
CA LEU A 93 -7.96 -9.19 11.80
C LEU A 93 -8.63 -10.30 12.59
N ARG A 94 -8.21 -10.55 13.84
CA ARG A 94 -8.62 -11.71 14.65
C ARG A 94 -10.13 -11.77 14.84
N ALA A 95 -10.78 -10.65 15.15
CA ALA A 95 -12.23 -10.59 15.31
C ALA A 95 -12.97 -10.94 14.00
N LYS A 96 -12.44 -10.51 12.85
CA LYS A 96 -12.99 -10.81 11.52
C LYS A 96 -12.73 -12.26 11.11
N ILE A 97 -11.55 -12.80 11.43
CA ILE A 97 -11.22 -14.21 11.22
C ILE A 97 -12.19 -15.10 12.00
N GLN A 98 -12.42 -14.80 13.28
CA GLN A 98 -13.28 -15.60 14.15
C GLN A 98 -14.75 -15.59 13.72
N SER A 99 -15.28 -14.46 13.27
CA SER A 99 -16.67 -14.38 12.81
C SER A 99 -16.90 -15.15 11.50
N LEU A 100 -15.89 -15.13 10.61
CA LEU A 100 -15.93 -15.76 9.30
C LEU A 100 -15.73 -17.28 9.39
N GLN A 101 -14.89 -17.80 10.29
CA GLN A 101 -14.69 -19.24 10.44
C GLN A 101 -15.96 -20.05 10.83
N ASN A 102 -17.02 -19.39 11.30
CA ASN A 102 -18.27 -20.02 11.74
C ASN A 102 -19.36 -20.10 10.65
N SER A 103 -19.08 -19.67 9.41
CA SER A 103 -20.04 -19.69 8.28
C SER A 103 -19.49 -20.46 7.06
N ASP A 104 -20.36 -20.76 6.09
CA ASP A 104 -20.13 -21.66 4.95
C ASP A 104 -18.70 -21.61 4.35
N ILE A 105 -17.99 -22.75 4.35
CA ILE A 105 -16.52 -22.83 4.45
C ILE A 105 -15.76 -22.36 3.19
N GLU A 106 -16.27 -22.61 1.98
CA GLU A 106 -15.52 -22.36 0.73
C GLU A 106 -15.58 -20.91 0.23
N LEU A 107 -16.72 -20.23 0.36
CA LEU A 107 -16.81 -18.79 -0.01
C LEU A 107 -16.06 -17.93 1.02
N ASN A 108 -16.06 -18.40 2.26
CA ASN A 108 -15.38 -17.75 3.37
C ASN A 108 -13.88 -17.58 3.16
N ILE A 109 -13.19 -18.61 2.68
CA ILE A 109 -11.73 -18.60 2.68
C ILE A 109 -11.16 -17.55 1.72
N VAL A 110 -11.81 -17.31 0.57
CA VAL A 110 -11.39 -16.29 -0.39
C VAL A 110 -11.72 -14.88 0.14
N VAL A 111 -12.88 -14.71 0.77
CA VAL A 111 -13.27 -13.44 1.41
C VAL A 111 -12.29 -13.11 2.53
N LEU A 112 -12.04 -14.07 3.42
CA LEU A 112 -11.10 -13.93 4.52
C LEU A 112 -9.69 -13.60 4.01
N TYR A 113 -9.22 -14.33 3.00
CA TYR A 113 -7.94 -14.08 2.37
C TYR A 113 -7.84 -12.67 1.79
N THR A 114 -8.89 -12.21 1.11
CA THR A 114 -8.94 -10.87 0.52
C THR A 114 -8.93 -9.79 1.60
N ILE A 115 -9.59 -10.01 2.74
CA ILE A 115 -9.54 -9.11 3.89
C ILE A 115 -8.12 -9.02 4.45
N VAL A 116 -7.48 -10.16 4.71
CA VAL A 116 -6.10 -10.22 5.24
C VAL A 116 -5.12 -9.55 4.27
N LEU A 117 -5.22 -9.86 2.99
CA LEU A 117 -4.42 -9.28 1.92
C LEU A 117 -4.60 -7.76 1.85
N SER A 118 -5.85 -7.28 1.85
CA SER A 118 -6.17 -5.85 1.81
C SER A 118 -5.64 -5.12 3.03
N SER A 119 -5.79 -5.69 4.23
CA SER A 119 -5.28 -5.10 5.47
C SER A 119 -3.76 -4.96 5.46
N LEU A 120 -3.03 -6.00 5.04
CA LEU A 120 -1.57 -5.91 4.92
C LEU A 120 -1.14 -4.84 3.91
N ILE A 121 -1.76 -4.83 2.73
CA ILE A 121 -1.42 -3.86 1.68
C ILE A 121 -1.68 -2.43 2.16
N SER A 122 -2.87 -2.15 2.71
CA SER A 122 -3.22 -0.81 3.21
C SER A 122 -2.27 -0.38 4.32
N PHE A 123 -1.99 -1.25 5.28
CA PHE A 123 -1.09 -0.93 6.38
C PHE A 123 0.32 -0.54 5.91
N ILE A 124 0.90 -1.32 4.98
CA ILE A 124 2.21 -1.00 4.41
C ILE A 124 2.15 0.35 3.68
N ARG A 125 1.08 0.61 2.89
CA ARG A 125 0.92 1.88 2.18
C ARG A 125 0.82 3.06 3.14
N ASP A 126 0.03 2.94 4.20
CA ASP A 126 -0.25 4.02 5.14
C ASP A 126 1.00 4.44 5.90
N ILE A 127 1.81 3.48 6.39
CA ILE A 127 3.10 3.78 7.04
C ILE A 127 3.99 4.63 6.12
N HIS A 128 4.10 4.23 4.86
CA HIS A 128 4.99 4.92 3.93
C HIS A 128 4.44 6.22 3.39
N PHE A 129 3.12 6.36 3.33
CA PHE A 129 2.48 7.59 2.91
C PHE A 129 2.57 8.66 3.99
N GLU A 130 2.49 8.28 5.27
CA GLU A 130 2.61 9.21 6.40
C GLU A 130 3.93 9.99 6.36
N TYR A 131 5.04 9.34 5.97
CA TYR A 131 6.31 10.04 5.77
C TYR A 131 6.25 11.13 4.69
N GLU A 132 5.46 10.94 3.64
CA GLU A 132 5.30 11.97 2.62
C GLU A 132 4.35 13.09 3.06
N ILE A 133 3.36 12.79 3.90
CA ILE A 133 2.48 13.79 4.52
C ILE A 133 3.31 14.75 5.36
N GLU A 134 4.17 14.22 6.22
CA GLU A 134 5.10 15.03 7.03
C GLU A 134 6.07 15.83 6.15
N ASP A 135 6.65 15.26 5.08
CA ASP A 135 7.50 16.03 4.14
C ASP A 135 6.73 17.17 3.44
N ILE A 136 5.46 16.95 3.07
CA ILE A 136 4.63 18.02 2.50
C ILE A 136 4.42 19.15 3.52
N ILE A 137 4.05 18.81 4.76
CA ILE A 137 3.83 19.76 5.86
C ILE A 137 5.10 20.59 6.08
N GLU A 138 6.24 19.92 6.27
CA GLU A 138 7.52 20.57 6.49
C GLU A 138 7.90 21.51 5.34
N ARG A 139 7.69 21.09 4.08
CA ARG A 139 8.01 21.93 2.91
C ARG A 139 7.13 23.17 2.84
N ILE A 140 5.85 23.08 3.20
CA ILE A 140 4.95 24.25 3.23
C ILE A 140 5.40 25.20 4.34
N GLN A 141 5.58 24.69 5.56
CA GLN A 141 6.00 25.52 6.70
C GLN A 141 7.33 26.22 6.44
N LYS A 142 8.36 25.49 5.96
CA LYS A 142 9.68 26.05 5.64
C LYS A 142 9.61 27.10 4.52
N LYS A 143 8.83 26.84 3.47
CA LYS A 143 8.75 27.71 2.30
C LYS A 143 8.01 29.02 2.59
N TYR A 144 6.94 28.97 3.38
CA TYR A 144 6.08 30.12 3.68
C TYR A 144 6.31 30.69 5.09
N LYS A 145 7.31 30.18 5.83
CA LYS A 145 7.69 30.60 7.19
C LYS A 145 6.50 30.57 8.16
N LEU A 146 5.74 29.48 8.13
CA LEU A 146 4.60 29.27 9.02
C LEU A 146 5.09 28.70 10.37
N ASP A 147 4.31 28.93 11.42
CA ASP A 147 4.54 28.35 12.74
C ASP A 147 4.01 26.91 12.85
N ASP A 148 4.21 26.29 14.01
CA ASP A 148 3.76 24.92 14.28
C ASP A 148 2.24 24.80 14.33
N ASN A 149 1.51 25.89 14.61
CA ASN A 149 0.05 25.90 14.63
C ASN A 149 -0.55 25.69 13.24
N ALA A 150 0.21 25.97 12.17
CA ALA A 150 -0.22 25.71 10.80
C ALA A 150 -0.26 24.21 10.44
N LYS A 151 0.36 23.33 11.24
CA LYS A 151 0.44 21.89 10.95
C LYS A 151 -0.94 21.27 10.80
N ASP A 152 -1.83 21.49 11.76
CA ASP A 152 -3.18 20.90 11.75
C ASP A 152 -3.98 21.39 10.55
N VAL A 153 -3.87 22.69 10.22
CA VAL A 153 -4.55 23.28 9.06
C VAL A 153 -4.05 22.66 7.75
N ILE A 154 -2.75 22.45 7.59
CA ILE A 154 -2.19 21.80 6.40
C ILE A 154 -2.63 20.34 6.33
N HIS A 155 -2.63 19.64 7.47
CA HIS A 155 -3.06 18.26 7.57
C HIS A 155 -4.54 18.10 7.18
N ASP A 156 -5.42 18.99 7.61
CA ASP A 156 -6.83 19.02 7.21
C ASP A 156 -7.00 19.24 5.69
N GLN A 157 -6.18 20.10 5.09
CA GLN A 157 -6.18 20.27 3.63
C GLN A 157 -5.70 19.00 2.92
N LEU A 158 -4.69 18.30 3.45
CA LEU A 158 -4.23 17.02 2.90
C LEU A 158 -5.31 15.95 2.99
N ASN A 159 -5.99 15.84 4.13
CA ASN A 159 -7.12 14.94 4.33
C ASN A 159 -8.25 15.22 3.34
N PHE A 160 -8.59 16.50 3.16
CA PHE A 160 -9.60 16.91 2.19
C PHE A 160 -9.23 16.49 0.75
N LEU A 161 -7.96 16.66 0.35
CA LEU A 161 -7.47 16.21 -0.95
C LEU A 161 -7.49 14.68 -1.07
N PHE A 162 -7.16 13.96 0.00
CA PHE A 162 -7.18 12.50 0.04
C PHE A 162 -8.60 11.94 -0.09
N MET A 163 -9.57 12.52 0.63
CA MET A 163 -11.00 12.14 0.56
C MET A 163 -11.60 12.41 -0.81
N ARG A 164 -11.17 13.47 -1.50
CA ARG A 164 -11.62 13.81 -2.86
C ARG A 164 -10.85 13.08 -3.97
N ASN A 165 -10.05 12.07 -3.63
CA ASN A 165 -9.24 11.31 -4.59
C ASN A 165 -8.39 12.21 -5.50
N ASN A 166 -7.78 13.27 -4.95
CA ASN A 166 -6.93 14.15 -5.73
C ASN A 166 -5.84 13.34 -6.44
N LYS A 167 -5.72 13.48 -7.77
CA LYS A 167 -4.80 12.68 -8.58
C LYS A 167 -3.34 12.70 -8.11
N ASN A 168 -2.86 13.81 -7.54
CA ASN A 168 -1.47 13.91 -7.07
C ASN A 168 -1.27 13.15 -5.74
N ILE A 169 -2.24 13.24 -4.83
CA ILE A 169 -2.24 12.47 -3.58
C ILE A 169 -2.39 10.97 -3.90
N SER A 170 -3.34 10.65 -4.78
CA SER A 170 -3.67 9.31 -5.25
C SER A 170 -2.47 8.56 -5.82
N ILE A 171 -1.67 9.21 -6.69
CA ILE A 171 -0.44 8.59 -7.22
C ILE A 171 0.73 8.63 -6.25
N LEU A 172 0.84 9.67 -5.41
CA LEU A 172 1.88 9.74 -4.38
C LEU A 172 1.74 8.56 -3.41
N TYR A 173 0.52 8.27 -2.96
CA TYR A 173 0.19 7.12 -2.11
C TYR A 173 0.79 5.80 -2.64
N ASN A 174 0.58 5.52 -3.93
CA ASN A 174 1.10 4.32 -4.56
C ASN A 174 2.60 4.42 -4.89
N LEU A 175 3.15 5.60 -5.19
CA LEU A 175 4.60 5.75 -5.38
C LEU A 175 5.40 5.54 -4.09
N SER A 176 4.90 6.01 -2.94
CA SER A 176 5.49 5.75 -1.62
C SER A 176 5.57 4.27 -1.32
N TYR A 177 4.51 3.56 -1.67
CA TYR A 177 4.45 2.12 -1.53
C TYR A 177 5.45 1.40 -2.46
N LEU A 178 5.52 1.76 -3.74
CA LEU A 178 6.52 1.17 -4.65
C LEU A 178 7.94 1.44 -4.17
N ASP A 179 8.23 2.66 -3.68
CA ASP A 179 9.55 3.03 -3.15
C ASP A 179 9.96 2.09 -2.01
N ALA A 180 9.07 1.88 -1.05
CA ALA A 180 9.32 0.96 0.05
C ALA A 180 9.56 -0.48 -0.40
N LEU A 181 8.75 -0.99 -1.33
CA LEU A 181 8.96 -2.32 -1.90
C LEU A 181 10.32 -2.38 -2.62
N ALA A 182 10.64 -1.39 -3.44
CA ALA A 182 11.89 -1.32 -4.18
C ALA A 182 13.11 -1.34 -3.25
N GLU A 183 13.08 -0.58 -2.16
CA GLU A 183 14.13 -0.60 -1.13
C GLU A 183 14.21 -1.96 -0.44
N SER A 184 13.08 -2.54 -0.04
CA SER A 184 12.99 -3.85 0.62
C SER A 184 13.57 -4.99 -0.23
N PHE A 185 13.38 -4.92 -1.54
CA PHE A 185 13.86 -5.92 -2.49
C PHE A 185 15.19 -5.55 -3.16
N ASN A 186 15.89 -4.50 -2.67
CA ASN A 186 17.17 -4.02 -3.18
C ASN A 186 17.19 -3.52 -4.65
N TYR A 187 16.05 -3.06 -5.17
CA TYR A 187 15.95 -2.40 -6.48
C TYR A 187 16.34 -0.91 -6.38
N LYS A 188 17.62 -0.63 -6.07
CA LYS A 188 18.14 0.74 -5.81
C LYS A 188 17.80 1.76 -6.90
N LYS A 189 17.86 1.35 -8.18
CA LYS A 189 17.52 2.22 -9.31
C LYS A 189 16.04 2.60 -9.32
N VAL A 190 15.16 1.65 -9.04
CA VAL A 190 13.71 1.90 -8.98
C VAL A 190 13.38 2.80 -7.79
N ALA A 191 13.93 2.52 -6.61
CA ALA A 191 13.77 3.38 -5.42
C ALA A 191 14.21 4.83 -5.70
N HIS A 192 15.34 5.02 -6.39
CA HIS A 192 15.79 6.35 -6.80
C HIS A 192 14.79 7.05 -7.73
N VAL A 193 14.26 6.34 -8.74
CA VAL A 193 13.23 6.90 -9.64
C VAL A 193 11.95 7.24 -8.86
N CYS A 194 11.52 6.39 -7.93
CA CYS A 194 10.38 6.66 -7.06
C CYS A 194 10.59 7.95 -6.28
N LYS A 195 11.75 8.15 -5.63
CA LYS A 195 12.06 9.39 -4.90
C LYS A 195 11.93 10.66 -5.77
N ILE A 196 12.41 10.60 -7.01
CA ILE A 196 12.24 11.72 -7.97
C ILE A 196 10.75 11.97 -8.26
N GLN A 197 9.99 10.91 -8.55
CA GLN A 197 8.56 11.04 -8.85
C GLN A 197 7.77 11.54 -7.63
N LYS A 198 8.02 11.01 -6.43
CA LYS A 198 7.40 11.48 -5.18
C LYS A 198 7.64 12.97 -4.99
N SER A 199 8.89 13.44 -5.10
CA SER A 199 9.22 14.87 -4.98
C SER A 199 8.47 15.74 -6.00
N LYS A 200 8.30 15.27 -7.24
CA LYS A 200 7.49 15.95 -8.27
C LYS A 200 6.02 16.08 -7.86
N TYR A 201 5.41 15.04 -7.30
CA TYR A 201 4.00 15.08 -6.87
C TYR A 201 3.81 15.88 -5.57
N ILE A 202 4.72 15.75 -4.61
CA ILE A 202 4.79 16.59 -3.40
C ILE A 202 4.80 18.06 -3.79
N ASN A 203 5.68 18.47 -4.71
CA ASN A 203 5.75 19.87 -5.14
C ASN A 203 4.46 20.37 -5.80
N LYS A 204 3.66 19.49 -6.43
CA LYS A 204 2.33 19.87 -6.94
C LYS A 204 1.33 20.02 -5.82
N ILE A 205 1.35 19.13 -4.83
CA ILE A 205 0.46 19.18 -3.65
C ILE A 205 0.74 20.43 -2.83
N VAL A 206 2.02 20.73 -2.56
CA VAL A 206 2.47 21.97 -1.89
C VAL A 206 1.89 23.21 -2.56
N LYS A 207 1.88 23.27 -3.89
CA LYS A 207 1.29 24.40 -4.64
C LYS A 207 -0.24 24.45 -4.52
N ILE A 208 -0.91 23.30 -4.46
CA ILE A 208 -2.37 23.23 -4.30
C ILE A 208 -2.76 23.75 -2.91
N ILE A 209 -2.08 23.29 -1.86
CA ILE A 209 -2.37 23.70 -0.49
C ILE A 209 -2.02 25.17 -0.27
N ALA A 210 -0.87 25.63 -0.75
CA ALA A 210 -0.52 27.05 -0.64
C ALA A 210 -1.59 27.95 -1.26
N ARG A 211 -2.14 27.57 -2.42
CA ARG A 211 -3.26 28.29 -3.04
C ARG A 211 -4.54 28.24 -2.23
N SER A 212 -4.88 27.09 -1.62
CA SER A 212 -6.09 27.00 -0.79
C SER A 212 -5.98 27.81 0.50
N LEU A 213 -4.76 27.99 1.00
CA LEU A 213 -4.46 28.80 2.18
C LEU A 213 -4.14 30.28 1.86
N ASN A 214 -4.16 30.69 0.59
CA ASN A 214 -3.77 32.03 0.12
C ASN A 214 -2.35 32.46 0.54
N LEU A 215 -1.38 31.54 0.42
CA LEU A 215 0.05 31.73 0.71
C LEU A 215 0.89 32.01 -0.55
#